data_AF-A0A8C1WJZ3-F1
#
_entry.id   AF-A0A8C1WJZ3-F1
#
_cell.length_a   1.000
_cell.length_b   1.000
_cell.length_c   1.000
_cell.angle_alpha   90.00
_cell.angle_beta   90.00
_cell.angle_gamma   90.00
#
_symmetry.space_group_name_H-M   'P 1'
#
loop_
_entity.id
_entity.type
_entity.pdbx_description
1 polymer ?
#
loop_
_entity_poly.entity_id
_entity_poly.type
_entity_poly.pdbx_seq_one_letter_code
_entity_poly.pdbx_strand_id
1 'polypeptide(L)'
;MLQLPQLRQGVIALLIWFAHLMEQQKVQAGNCWLQQGKNGRCQVLYMSGMSREDCCRSGRLGTAWTEEDVPNNTLFRWLIFNGGAPNCIPCKETCDNVDCGPGKRCKMNKRNKPRCVCAPDCSNVTFKGPVCGSDGKTYRNECAVLRAKCKRHPDLTAQYQGKCKKSCYDVRCPGSSTCVLDQTNNAYCVTCNRLCPEVTSPDQYLCGNDGIVYASACHIRRATCIMGRSIGVAYEGKCIDARSCEDIKCREGRKCLWDKQTGRGRCVVCEDTCPESRPGDSVCAGDNATYPSECSMRQAACSLGLVLEVKHSGSCNSLSEEMDEGRMMKITRIIAMYL
;
A
#
# COMPACT_ATOMS: atom_id res chain seq x y z
N MET A 1 -68.49 -5.90 -58.70
CA MET A 1 -68.85 -6.46 -57.38
C MET A 1 -67.67 -7.28 -56.90
N LEU A 2 -67.10 -6.92 -55.74
CA LEU A 2 -66.00 -7.64 -55.09
C LEU A 2 -66.49 -9.01 -54.61
N GLN A 3 -65.71 -10.07 -54.86
CA GLN A 3 -65.78 -11.33 -54.13
C GLN A 3 -64.54 -11.43 -53.24
N LEU A 4 -64.76 -11.48 -51.92
CA LEU A 4 -63.75 -11.73 -50.90
C LEU A 4 -63.21 -13.17 -51.05
N PRO A 5 -61.89 -13.41 -50.94
CA PRO A 5 -61.35 -14.76 -50.98
C PRO A 5 -61.65 -15.51 -49.67
N GLN A 6 -62.13 -16.74 -49.78
CA GLN A 6 -62.33 -17.66 -48.66
C GLN A 6 -60.97 -18.06 -48.08
N LEU A 7 -60.64 -17.52 -46.91
CA LEU A 7 -59.52 -17.98 -46.10
C LEU A 7 -59.80 -19.43 -45.67
N ARG A 8 -59.03 -20.41 -46.18
CA ARG A 8 -59.16 -21.83 -45.80
C ARG A 8 -59.03 -21.98 -44.28
N GLN A 9 -59.99 -22.62 -43.64
CA GLN A 9 -60.03 -22.91 -42.19
C GLN A 9 -58.72 -23.49 -41.63
N GLY A 10 -57.97 -24.25 -42.44
CA GLY A 10 -56.66 -24.80 -42.05
C GLY A 10 -55.56 -23.75 -41.82
N VAL A 11 -55.63 -22.57 -42.47
CA VAL A 11 -54.66 -21.48 -42.27
C VAL A 11 -54.91 -20.78 -40.93
N ILE A 12 -56.19 -20.63 -40.55
CA ILE A 12 -56.59 -20.06 -39.26
C ILE A 12 -56.15 -20.98 -38.11
N ALA A 13 -56.34 -22.30 -38.25
CA ALA A 13 -55.88 -23.28 -37.27
C ALA A 13 -54.34 -23.28 -37.10
N LEU A 14 -53.59 -23.14 -38.20
CA LEU A 14 -52.13 -23.01 -38.18
C LEU A 14 -51.67 -21.72 -37.50
N LEU A 15 -52.35 -20.60 -37.75
CA LEU A 15 -52.07 -19.32 -37.09
C LEU A 15 -52.41 -19.35 -35.60
N ILE A 16 -53.51 -19.98 -35.20
CA ILE A 16 -53.87 -20.17 -33.79
C ILE A 16 -52.87 -21.10 -33.09
N TRP A 17 -52.43 -22.16 -33.77
CA TRP A 17 -51.40 -23.06 -33.24
C TRP A 17 -50.04 -22.36 -33.11
N PHE A 18 -49.62 -21.57 -34.11
CA PHE A 18 -48.43 -20.72 -34.01
C PHE A 18 -48.55 -19.65 -32.93
N ALA A 19 -49.73 -19.03 -32.77
CA ALA A 19 -49.98 -18.06 -31.70
C ALA A 19 -49.88 -18.70 -30.31
N HIS A 20 -50.43 -19.91 -30.12
CA HIS A 20 -50.27 -20.66 -28.87
C HIS A 20 -48.84 -21.18 -28.65
N LEU A 21 -48.11 -21.52 -29.72
CA LEU A 21 -46.69 -21.89 -29.64
C LEU A 21 -45.82 -20.69 -29.19
N MET A 22 -46.13 -19.49 -29.69
CA MET A 22 -45.48 -18.23 -29.26
C MET A 22 -45.86 -17.83 -27.83
N GLU A 23 -47.07 -18.16 -27.38
CA GLU A 23 -47.54 -17.91 -26.02
C GLU A 23 -46.84 -18.81 -24.97
N GLN A 24 -46.33 -19.97 -25.39
CA GLN A 24 -45.57 -20.90 -24.53
C GLN A 24 -44.07 -20.58 -24.40
N GLN A 25 -43.51 -19.69 -25.25
CA GLN A 25 -42.15 -19.17 -25.08
C GLN A 25 -42.16 -17.74 -24.52
N LYS A 26 -42.76 -17.52 -23.34
CA LYS A 26 -42.39 -16.35 -22.54
C LYS A 26 -40.95 -16.54 -22.08
N VAL A 27 -40.00 -15.93 -22.80
CA VAL A 27 -38.63 -15.78 -22.30
C VAL A 27 -38.74 -14.97 -21.00
N GLN A 28 -38.45 -15.60 -19.86
CA GLN A 28 -38.34 -14.91 -18.57
C GLN A 28 -37.18 -13.93 -18.66
N ALA A 29 -37.51 -12.69 -19.00
CA ALA A 29 -36.59 -11.58 -19.00
C ALA A 29 -36.53 -11.02 -17.57
N GLY A 30 -35.32 -10.91 -17.04
CA GLY A 30 -35.06 -10.41 -15.70
C GLY A 30 -33.82 -9.53 -15.66
N ASN A 31 -33.35 -9.23 -14.46
CA ASN A 31 -32.18 -8.37 -14.26
C ASN A 31 -30.95 -9.18 -13.85
N CYS A 32 -29.83 -8.93 -14.53
CA CYS A 32 -28.52 -9.50 -14.22
C CYS A 32 -27.66 -8.53 -13.41
N TRP A 33 -26.98 -9.04 -12.38
CA TRP A 33 -26.26 -8.26 -11.39
C TRP A 33 -24.83 -8.78 -11.23
N LEU A 34 -23.87 -7.89 -11.03
CA LEU A 34 -22.45 -8.26 -10.90
C LEU A 34 -22.04 -8.71 -9.49
N GLN A 35 -22.88 -8.44 -8.49
CA GLN A 35 -22.55 -8.67 -7.09
C GLN A 35 -23.79 -9.00 -6.24
N GLN A 36 -23.70 -10.04 -5.42
CA GLN A 36 -24.58 -10.23 -4.26
C GLN A 36 -23.96 -9.57 -3.01
N GLY A 37 -24.66 -8.59 -2.43
CA GLY A 37 -24.30 -7.92 -1.19
C GLY A 37 -24.27 -8.86 0.01
N LYS A 38 -23.64 -8.44 1.11
CA LYS A 38 -23.60 -9.23 2.36
C LYS A 38 -24.99 -9.44 2.98
N ASN A 39 -25.92 -8.53 2.69
CA ASN A 39 -27.33 -8.58 3.05
C ASN A 39 -28.15 -9.56 2.17
N GLY A 40 -27.51 -10.27 1.23
CA GLY A 40 -28.16 -11.21 0.33
C GLY A 40 -28.89 -10.56 -0.85
N ARG A 41 -28.84 -9.22 -0.98
CA ARG A 41 -29.49 -8.48 -2.06
C ARG A 41 -28.56 -8.31 -3.26
N CYS A 42 -29.14 -8.16 -4.44
CA CYS A 42 -28.42 -7.98 -5.69
C CYS A 42 -28.00 -6.51 -5.85
N GLN A 43 -26.75 -6.28 -6.23
CA GLN A 43 -26.10 -4.98 -6.33
C GLN A 43 -25.34 -4.89 -7.65
N VAL A 44 -25.14 -3.66 -8.16
CA VAL A 44 -24.45 -3.38 -9.42
C VAL A 44 -25.14 -4.05 -10.60
N LEU A 45 -26.20 -3.40 -11.10
CA LEU A 45 -26.92 -3.86 -12.29
C LEU A 45 -25.96 -3.94 -13.48
N TYR A 46 -25.93 -5.10 -14.14
CA TYR A 46 -25.17 -5.30 -15.37
C TYR A 46 -26.04 -5.03 -16.59
N MET A 47 -27.20 -5.69 -16.65
CA MET A 47 -28.12 -5.62 -17.79
C MET A 47 -29.53 -6.05 -17.36
N SER A 48 -30.55 -5.37 -17.88
CA SER A 48 -31.96 -5.71 -17.72
C SER A 48 -32.49 -6.49 -18.93
N GLY A 49 -33.64 -7.15 -18.79
CA GLY A 49 -34.25 -7.89 -19.90
C GLY A 49 -33.47 -9.14 -20.34
N MET A 50 -32.73 -9.75 -19.42
CA MET A 50 -31.82 -10.89 -19.67
C MET A 50 -32.35 -12.17 -19.02
N SER A 51 -32.28 -13.29 -19.74
CA SER A 51 -32.60 -14.60 -19.19
C SER A 51 -31.60 -15.00 -18.08
N ARG A 52 -32.02 -15.92 -17.20
CA ARG A 52 -31.13 -16.43 -16.16
C ARG A 52 -29.94 -17.18 -16.78
N GLU A 53 -30.18 -17.94 -17.83
CA GLU A 53 -29.17 -18.72 -18.55
C GLU A 53 -28.08 -17.82 -19.13
N ASP A 54 -28.48 -16.70 -19.75
CA ASP A 54 -27.55 -15.74 -20.33
C ASP A 54 -26.75 -15.00 -19.25
N CYS A 55 -27.41 -14.58 -18.18
CA CYS A 55 -26.76 -13.93 -17.04
C CYS A 55 -25.73 -14.86 -16.38
N CYS A 56 -26.10 -16.13 -16.18
CA CYS A 56 -25.29 -17.10 -15.44
C CYS A 56 -24.31 -17.90 -16.31
N ARG A 57 -24.22 -17.60 -17.62
CA ARG A 57 -23.30 -18.22 -18.57
C ARG A 57 -21.83 -18.01 -18.18
N SER A 58 -21.50 -16.87 -17.57
CA SER A 58 -20.14 -16.59 -17.12
C SER A 58 -19.75 -17.40 -15.87
N GLY A 59 -18.45 -17.70 -15.73
CA GLY A 59 -17.89 -18.33 -14.53
C GLY A 59 -17.75 -17.39 -13.32
N ARG A 60 -18.22 -16.14 -13.43
CA ARG A 60 -17.99 -15.10 -12.42
C ARG A 60 -18.81 -15.37 -11.16
N LEU A 61 -18.12 -15.55 -10.03
CA LEU A 61 -18.71 -15.88 -8.73
C LEU A 61 -19.71 -14.83 -8.19
N GLY A 62 -19.49 -13.55 -8.50
CA GLY A 62 -20.33 -12.45 -7.99
C GLY A 62 -21.68 -12.33 -8.68
N THR A 63 -21.84 -12.95 -9.85
CA THR A 63 -23.01 -12.76 -10.71
C THR A 63 -24.25 -13.36 -10.09
N ALA A 64 -25.35 -12.61 -10.16
CA ALA A 64 -26.65 -13.01 -9.63
C ALA A 64 -27.76 -12.46 -10.53
N TRP A 65 -28.95 -13.02 -10.39
CA TRP A 65 -30.10 -12.75 -11.24
C TRP A 65 -31.35 -12.51 -10.40
N THR A 66 -32.27 -11.69 -10.90
CA THR A 66 -33.60 -11.49 -10.32
C THR A 66 -34.65 -11.58 -11.42
N GLU A 67 -35.75 -12.28 -11.16
CA GLU A 67 -36.80 -12.55 -12.14
C GLU A 67 -37.62 -11.32 -12.54
N GLU A 68 -37.83 -10.39 -11.61
CA GLU A 68 -38.67 -9.23 -11.87
C GLU A 68 -37.97 -8.22 -12.79
N ASP A 69 -38.53 -8.03 -13.98
CA ASP A 69 -38.27 -6.87 -14.83
C ASP A 69 -39.08 -5.67 -14.33
N VAL A 70 -38.44 -4.84 -13.50
CA VAL A 70 -39.04 -3.64 -12.90
C VAL A 70 -38.61 -2.36 -13.62
N PRO A 71 -39.45 -1.31 -13.64
CA PRO A 71 -39.07 -0.04 -14.25
C PRO A 71 -37.90 0.64 -13.51
N ASN A 72 -37.20 1.52 -14.21
CA ASN A 72 -35.98 2.19 -13.71
C ASN A 72 -36.17 2.90 -12.35
N ASN A 73 -37.34 3.47 -12.08
CA ASN A 73 -37.64 4.11 -10.79
C ASN A 73 -37.60 3.13 -9.60
N THR A 74 -38.00 1.88 -9.82
CA THR A 74 -38.05 0.83 -8.81
C THR A 74 -36.65 0.25 -8.59
N LEU A 75 -35.90 0.04 -9.66
CA LEU A 75 -34.46 -0.31 -9.58
C LEU A 75 -33.68 0.73 -8.78
N PHE A 76 -33.90 2.01 -9.07
CA PHE A 76 -33.30 3.12 -8.32
C PHE A 76 -33.67 3.05 -6.83
N ARG A 77 -34.96 2.87 -6.51
CA ARG A 77 -35.42 2.78 -5.13
C ARG A 77 -34.75 1.63 -4.37
N TRP A 78 -34.64 0.47 -5.00
CA TRP A 78 -34.00 -0.70 -4.40
C TRP A 78 -32.51 -0.50 -4.14
N LEU A 79 -31.79 0.04 -5.11
CA LEU A 79 -30.35 0.25 -5.02
C LEU A 79 -29.98 1.31 -3.97
N ILE A 80 -30.73 2.42 -3.92
CA ILE A 80 -30.42 3.56 -3.05
C ILE A 80 -30.99 3.37 -1.64
N PHE A 81 -32.26 3.00 -1.51
CA PHE A 81 -32.93 3.00 -0.20
C PHE A 81 -32.96 1.62 0.48
N ASN A 82 -32.93 0.53 -0.29
CA ASN A 82 -33.09 -0.82 0.25
C ASN A 82 -31.79 -1.64 0.23
N GLY A 83 -30.67 -1.04 -0.15
CA GLY A 83 -29.35 -1.69 -0.19
C GLY A 83 -29.24 -2.82 -1.22
N GLY A 84 -30.09 -2.82 -2.26
CA GLY A 84 -30.07 -3.76 -3.37
C GLY A 84 -31.44 -4.33 -3.75
N ALA A 85 -31.49 -5.00 -4.90
CA ALA A 85 -32.68 -5.70 -5.37
C ALA A 85 -33.00 -6.93 -4.50
N PRO A 86 -34.28 -7.16 -4.17
CA PRO A 86 -34.73 -8.32 -3.41
C PRO A 86 -34.66 -9.60 -4.27
N ASN A 87 -34.99 -10.76 -3.69
CA ASN A 87 -35.12 -12.05 -4.39
C ASN A 87 -33.89 -12.40 -5.26
N CYS A 88 -32.70 -12.09 -4.76
CA CYS A 88 -31.45 -12.21 -5.49
C CYS A 88 -30.98 -13.67 -5.55
N ILE A 89 -30.98 -14.24 -6.76
CA ILE A 89 -30.61 -15.62 -7.02
C ILE A 89 -29.16 -15.66 -7.51
N PRO A 90 -28.20 -16.21 -6.74
CA PRO A 90 -26.81 -16.30 -7.17
C PRO A 90 -26.68 -17.26 -8.36
N CYS A 91 -25.85 -16.90 -9.34
CA CYS A 91 -25.58 -17.77 -10.49
C CYS A 91 -24.72 -18.99 -10.16
N LYS A 92 -24.01 -18.97 -9.03
CA LYS A 92 -23.08 -20.01 -8.60
C LYS A 92 -23.34 -20.34 -7.13
N GLU A 93 -23.88 -21.52 -6.87
CA GLU A 93 -24.14 -22.06 -5.53
C GLU A 93 -23.03 -23.01 -5.06
N THR A 94 -22.30 -23.62 -6.00
CA THR A 94 -21.13 -24.47 -5.74
C THR A 94 -19.89 -23.86 -6.38
N CYS A 95 -18.76 -24.55 -6.27
CA CYS A 95 -17.53 -24.16 -6.97
C CYS A 95 -17.47 -24.67 -8.42
N ASP A 96 -18.51 -25.35 -8.90
CA ASP A 96 -18.53 -25.90 -10.25
C ASP A 96 -18.60 -24.77 -11.27
N ASN A 97 -17.72 -24.82 -12.26
CA ASN A 97 -17.60 -23.79 -13.32
C ASN A 97 -17.38 -22.36 -12.78
N VAL A 98 -16.78 -22.20 -11.59
CA VAL A 98 -16.39 -20.89 -11.05
C VAL A 98 -14.99 -20.53 -11.52
N ASP A 99 -14.87 -19.40 -12.22
CA ASP A 99 -13.60 -18.79 -12.58
C ASP A 99 -13.23 -17.69 -11.55
N CYS A 100 -12.13 -17.92 -10.85
CA CYS A 100 -11.59 -16.99 -9.85
C CYS A 100 -10.46 -16.10 -10.38
N GLY A 101 -10.03 -16.30 -11.63
CA GLY A 101 -8.84 -15.68 -12.19
C GLY A 101 -7.52 -16.23 -11.62
N PRO A 102 -6.38 -15.66 -12.05
CA PRO A 102 -5.06 -16.19 -11.75
C PRO A 102 -4.71 -16.13 -10.26
N GLY A 103 -4.02 -17.15 -9.75
CA GLY A 103 -3.54 -17.23 -8.37
C GLY A 103 -4.64 -17.37 -7.31
N LYS A 104 -5.88 -17.69 -7.73
CA LYS A 104 -7.02 -17.92 -6.86
C LYS A 104 -7.68 -19.25 -7.21
N ARG A 105 -8.34 -19.84 -6.22
CA ARG A 105 -9.17 -21.04 -6.41
C ARG A 105 -10.48 -20.89 -5.68
N CYS A 106 -11.52 -21.56 -6.16
CA CYS A 106 -12.79 -21.61 -5.46
C CYS A 106 -12.71 -22.56 -4.26
N LYS A 107 -13.29 -22.15 -3.12
CA LYS A 107 -13.48 -22.98 -1.94
C LYS A 107 -14.82 -22.65 -1.28
N MET A 108 -15.55 -23.68 -0.84
CA MET A 108 -16.76 -23.51 -0.04
C MET A 108 -16.40 -22.96 1.36
N ASN A 109 -17.10 -21.92 1.79
CA ASN A 109 -16.93 -21.36 3.13
C ASN A 109 -17.80 -22.12 4.17
N LYS A 110 -17.71 -21.73 5.46
CA LYS A 110 -18.49 -22.34 6.55
C LYS A 110 -20.02 -22.20 6.41
N ARG A 111 -20.50 -21.37 5.48
CA ARG A 111 -21.94 -21.15 5.21
C ARG A 111 -22.36 -21.79 3.89
N ASN A 112 -21.61 -22.76 3.38
CA ASN A 112 -21.82 -23.43 2.09
C ASN A 112 -21.99 -22.44 0.92
N LYS A 113 -21.29 -21.31 0.94
CA LYS A 113 -21.22 -20.39 -0.19
C LYS A 113 -19.84 -20.45 -0.86
N PRO A 114 -19.77 -20.48 -2.21
CA PRO A 114 -18.51 -20.51 -2.94
C PRO A 114 -17.75 -19.19 -2.75
N ARG A 115 -16.43 -19.28 -2.57
CA ARG A 115 -15.54 -18.12 -2.38
C ARG A 115 -14.23 -18.32 -3.12
N CYS A 116 -13.83 -17.33 -3.89
CA CYS A 116 -12.49 -17.25 -4.46
C CYS A 116 -11.49 -16.87 -3.37
N VAL A 117 -10.55 -17.77 -3.10
CA VAL A 117 -9.47 -17.58 -2.11
C VAL A 117 -8.12 -17.57 -2.79
N CYS A 118 -7.20 -16.76 -2.26
CA CYS A 118 -5.82 -16.72 -2.75
C CYS A 118 -5.13 -18.06 -2.58
N ALA A 119 -4.67 -18.62 -3.70
CA ALA A 119 -3.91 -19.84 -3.80
C ALA A 119 -2.81 -19.63 -4.86
N PRO A 120 -1.79 -18.79 -4.54
CA PRO A 120 -0.65 -18.63 -5.43
C PRO A 120 0.08 -19.96 -5.57
N ASP A 121 0.68 -20.19 -6.73
CA ASP A 121 1.62 -21.30 -6.91
C ASP A 121 2.89 -21.02 -6.10
N CYS A 122 3.25 -21.98 -5.26
CA CYS A 122 4.42 -21.91 -4.39
C CYS A 122 5.42 -23.04 -4.66
N SER A 123 5.26 -23.76 -5.77
CA SER A 123 6.11 -24.89 -6.15
C SER A 123 7.52 -24.44 -6.51
N ASN A 124 7.65 -23.28 -7.17
CA ASN A 124 8.92 -22.69 -7.57
C ASN A 124 9.66 -21.93 -6.44
N VAL A 125 9.08 -21.86 -5.25
CA VAL A 125 9.71 -21.22 -4.09
C VAL A 125 10.74 -22.17 -3.49
N THR A 126 12.01 -21.94 -3.81
CA THR A 126 13.16 -22.75 -3.35
C THR A 126 13.50 -22.46 -1.90
N PHE A 127 13.53 -21.18 -1.51
CA PHE A 127 13.87 -20.76 -0.16
C PHE A 127 12.68 -20.90 0.80
N LYS A 128 12.82 -21.73 1.85
CA LYS A 128 11.74 -22.04 2.81
C LYS A 128 11.77 -21.19 4.09
N GLY A 129 12.84 -20.42 4.30
CA GLY A 129 13.00 -19.56 5.47
C GLY A 129 12.15 -18.28 5.44
N PRO A 130 12.24 -17.45 6.49
CA PRO A 130 11.55 -16.16 6.54
C PRO A 130 12.11 -15.18 5.52
N VAL A 131 11.28 -14.26 5.03
CA VAL A 131 11.67 -13.22 4.07
C VAL A 131 11.20 -11.85 4.56
N CYS A 132 11.91 -10.79 4.16
CA CYS A 132 11.48 -9.43 4.39
C CYS A 132 10.68 -8.95 3.18
N GLY A 133 9.45 -8.48 3.40
CA GLY A 133 8.60 -7.88 2.38
C GLY A 133 9.02 -6.45 2.05
N SER A 134 8.66 -5.98 0.85
CA SER A 134 8.84 -4.59 0.42
C SER A 134 8.05 -3.58 1.27
N ASP A 135 7.10 -4.06 2.07
CA ASP A 135 6.34 -3.30 3.08
C ASP A 135 7.06 -3.21 4.45
N GLY A 136 8.30 -3.66 4.55
CA GLY A 136 9.08 -3.66 5.78
C GLY A 136 8.65 -4.72 6.80
N LYS A 137 7.77 -5.66 6.45
CA LYS A 137 7.30 -6.71 7.36
C LYS A 137 7.99 -8.05 7.11
N THR A 138 8.25 -8.77 8.20
CA THR A 138 8.78 -10.14 8.12
C THR A 138 7.65 -11.12 7.85
N TYR A 139 7.80 -11.89 6.78
CA TYR A 139 6.91 -12.99 6.44
C TYR A 139 7.58 -14.31 6.74
N ARG A 140 6.79 -15.30 7.18
CA ARG A 140 7.30 -16.64 7.51
C ARG A 140 8.02 -17.34 6.35
N ASN A 141 7.67 -17.00 5.11
CA ASN A 141 8.30 -17.44 3.85
C ASN A 141 7.74 -16.67 2.65
N GLU A 142 8.36 -16.85 1.49
CA GLU A 142 7.97 -16.18 0.24
C GLU A 142 6.54 -16.52 -0.23
N CYS A 143 6.08 -17.77 -0.03
CA CYS A 143 4.69 -18.14 -0.33
C CYS A 143 3.67 -17.33 0.50
N ALA A 144 4.03 -16.94 1.73
CA ALA A 144 3.20 -16.05 2.55
C ALA A 144 3.14 -14.62 1.97
N VAL A 145 4.23 -14.12 1.39
CA VAL A 145 4.28 -12.85 0.65
C VAL A 145 3.35 -12.91 -0.55
N LEU A 146 3.47 -13.94 -1.39
CA LEU A 146 2.59 -14.13 -2.57
C LEU A 146 1.10 -14.18 -2.19
N ARG A 147 0.79 -14.82 -1.06
CA ARG A 147 -0.59 -14.87 -0.55
C ARG A 147 -1.07 -13.50 -0.05
N ALA A 148 -0.22 -12.74 0.63
CA ALA A 148 -0.53 -11.38 1.06
C ALA A 148 -0.71 -10.44 -0.14
N LYS A 149 0.14 -10.59 -1.16
CA LYS A 149 0.06 -9.90 -2.45
C LYS A 149 -1.32 -10.06 -3.09
N CYS A 150 -1.75 -11.31 -3.27
CA CYS A 150 -3.06 -11.63 -3.85
C CYS A 150 -4.25 -11.05 -3.04
N LYS A 151 -4.12 -10.92 -1.72
CA LYS A 151 -5.24 -10.49 -0.86
C LYS A 151 -5.52 -8.99 -0.95
N ARG A 152 -4.50 -8.15 -0.74
CA ARG A 152 -4.68 -6.70 -0.55
C ARG A 152 -3.50 -5.83 -0.98
N HIS A 153 -2.39 -6.42 -1.43
CA HIS A 153 -1.14 -5.69 -1.64
C HIS A 153 -0.53 -6.05 -3.00
N PRO A 154 -1.11 -5.58 -4.13
CA PRO A 154 -0.69 -5.99 -5.46
C PRO A 154 0.80 -5.75 -5.75
N ASP A 155 1.43 -4.76 -5.10
CA ASP A 155 2.84 -4.41 -5.30
C ASP A 155 3.80 -5.06 -4.29
N LEU A 156 3.29 -5.90 -3.37
CA LEU A 156 4.10 -6.56 -2.36
C LEU A 156 5.02 -7.60 -3.00
N THR A 157 6.31 -7.51 -2.69
CA THR A 157 7.35 -8.44 -3.12
C THR A 157 8.24 -8.82 -1.94
N ALA A 158 8.99 -9.92 -2.06
CA ALA A 158 10.06 -10.22 -1.13
C ALA A 158 11.30 -9.44 -1.56
N GLN A 159 11.82 -8.55 -0.71
CA GLN A 159 12.97 -7.70 -1.05
C GLN A 159 14.32 -8.35 -0.69
N TYR A 160 14.36 -9.20 0.35
CA TYR A 160 15.53 -10.02 0.68
C TYR A 160 15.16 -11.24 1.53
N GLN A 161 16.05 -12.23 1.55
CA GLN A 161 15.92 -13.44 2.38
C GLN A 161 16.29 -13.15 3.83
N GLY A 162 15.60 -13.77 4.77
CA GLY A 162 15.73 -13.55 6.20
C GLY A 162 14.65 -12.62 6.77
N LYS A 163 14.68 -12.40 8.09
CA LYS A 163 13.80 -11.43 8.76
C LYS A 163 14.23 -10.00 8.43
N CYS A 164 13.30 -9.06 8.48
CA CYS A 164 13.63 -7.64 8.34
C CYS A 164 14.61 -7.17 9.42
N LYS A 165 15.54 -6.29 9.05
CA LYS A 165 16.66 -5.84 9.90
C LYS A 165 16.61 -4.34 10.15
N LYS A 166 17.30 -3.92 11.23
CA LYS A 166 17.46 -2.52 11.66
C LYS A 166 18.82 -1.90 11.26
N SER A 167 19.57 -2.59 10.39
CA SER A 167 20.84 -2.12 9.87
C SER A 167 21.16 -2.86 8.56
N CYS A 168 22.06 -2.31 7.76
CA CYS A 168 22.53 -2.93 6.52
C CYS A 168 23.72 -3.90 6.70
N TYR A 169 24.25 -4.07 7.91
CA TYR A 169 25.46 -4.86 8.17
C TYR A 169 25.32 -6.33 7.74
N ASP A 170 24.17 -6.95 8.07
CA ASP A 170 23.88 -8.36 7.76
C ASP A 170 22.80 -8.52 6.66
N VAL A 171 22.58 -7.48 5.85
CA VAL A 171 21.57 -7.53 4.79
C VAL A 171 22.26 -7.78 3.45
N ARG A 172 21.94 -8.92 2.83
CA ARG A 172 22.39 -9.26 1.49
C ARG A 172 21.27 -9.03 0.49
N CYS A 173 21.38 -7.96 -0.27
CA CYS A 173 20.41 -7.64 -1.30
C CYS A 173 20.57 -8.53 -2.53
N PRO A 174 19.47 -8.99 -3.15
CA PRO A 174 19.52 -9.79 -4.35
C PRO A 174 19.94 -8.97 -5.58
N GLY A 175 20.65 -9.61 -6.52
CA GLY A 175 21.03 -8.99 -7.79
C GLY A 175 21.92 -7.76 -7.63
N SER A 176 21.52 -6.65 -8.25
CA SER A 176 22.24 -5.37 -8.22
C SER A 176 21.62 -4.34 -7.26
N SER A 177 20.70 -4.77 -6.40
CA SER A 177 20.07 -3.90 -5.41
C SER A 177 21.05 -3.51 -4.30
N THR A 178 20.88 -2.31 -3.77
CA THR A 178 21.67 -1.73 -2.68
C THR A 178 20.83 -1.69 -1.41
N CYS A 179 21.47 -1.91 -0.26
CA CYS A 179 20.81 -1.76 1.03
C CYS A 179 20.72 -0.27 1.43
N VAL A 180 19.53 0.18 1.80
CA VAL A 180 19.27 1.53 2.30
C VAL A 180 18.49 1.48 3.61
N LEU A 181 18.67 2.48 4.47
CA LEU A 181 17.93 2.65 5.71
C LEU A 181 16.87 3.74 5.60
N ASP A 182 15.71 3.51 6.22
CA ASP A 182 14.72 4.58 6.47
C ASP A 182 15.04 5.38 7.74
N GLN A 183 14.21 6.39 8.04
CA GLN A 183 14.35 7.25 9.22
C GLN A 183 14.21 6.51 10.56
N THR A 184 13.69 5.28 10.56
CA THR A 184 13.57 4.40 11.74
C THR A 184 14.58 3.25 11.71
N ASN A 185 15.61 3.39 10.87
CA ASN A 185 16.67 2.42 10.62
C ASN A 185 16.20 1.07 10.05
N ASN A 186 14.99 0.93 9.47
CA ASN A 186 14.65 -0.31 8.78
C ASN A 186 15.46 -0.43 7.49
N ALA A 187 15.98 -1.63 7.23
CA ALA A 187 16.76 -1.92 6.03
C ALA A 187 15.88 -2.39 4.87
N TYR A 188 16.13 -1.81 3.70
CA TYR A 188 15.46 -2.12 2.43
C TYR A 188 16.47 -2.42 1.34
N CYS A 189 16.12 -3.32 0.42
CA CYS A 189 16.89 -3.58 -0.78
C CYS A 189 16.22 -2.91 -1.97
N VAL A 190 16.88 -1.91 -2.53
CA VAL A 190 16.34 -1.07 -3.61
C VAL A 190 17.31 -0.97 -4.77
N THR A 191 16.81 -0.70 -5.97
CA THR A 191 17.67 -0.44 -7.13
C THR A 191 17.94 1.04 -7.24
N CYS A 192 19.20 1.45 -7.06
CA CYS A 192 19.58 2.85 -7.20
C CYS A 192 19.59 3.26 -8.67
N ASN A 193 18.95 4.40 -8.98
CA ASN A 193 19.08 4.99 -10.30
C ASN A 193 20.53 5.47 -10.53
N ARG A 194 21.21 4.89 -11.52
CA ARG A 194 22.60 5.25 -11.85
C ARG A 194 22.69 6.35 -12.91
N LEU A 195 21.64 6.52 -13.70
CA LEU A 195 21.60 7.48 -14.80
C LEU A 195 20.90 8.75 -14.34
N CYS A 196 21.60 9.87 -14.43
CA CYS A 196 21.02 11.18 -14.18
C CYS A 196 21.09 12.00 -15.47
N PRO A 197 20.03 12.76 -15.80
CA PRO A 197 20.08 13.72 -16.89
C PRO A 197 21.19 14.75 -16.68
N GLU A 198 21.74 15.24 -17.80
CA GLU A 198 22.66 16.37 -17.76
C GLU A 198 21.98 17.63 -17.25
N VAL A 199 22.77 18.49 -16.63
CA VAL A 199 22.27 19.70 -15.96
C VAL A 199 22.20 20.84 -16.96
N THR A 200 21.06 21.51 -17.02
CA THR A 200 20.78 22.58 -17.98
C THR A 200 20.85 23.99 -17.38
N SER A 201 20.82 24.12 -16.04
CA SER A 201 20.89 25.40 -15.34
C SER A 201 21.73 25.29 -14.06
N PRO A 202 22.55 26.31 -13.73
CA PRO A 202 23.21 26.44 -12.43
C PRO A 202 22.28 26.43 -11.21
N ASP A 203 21.00 26.73 -11.36
CA ASP A 203 20.05 26.76 -10.23
C ASP A 203 19.68 25.36 -9.72
N GLN A 204 20.09 24.31 -10.43
CA GLN A 204 19.83 22.92 -10.06
C GLN A 204 20.86 22.36 -9.07
N TYR A 205 22.00 23.02 -8.90
CA TYR A 205 23.04 22.57 -7.96
C TYR A 205 22.50 22.54 -6.53
N LEU A 206 22.96 21.58 -5.74
CA LEU A 206 22.60 21.42 -4.33
C LEU A 206 23.87 21.21 -3.50
N CYS A 207 23.94 21.82 -2.33
CA CYS A 207 24.93 21.49 -1.33
C CYS A 207 24.36 20.40 -0.40
N GLY A 208 25.04 19.25 -0.29
CA GLY A 208 24.68 18.22 0.68
C GLY A 208 25.17 18.55 2.09
N ASN A 209 24.57 17.94 3.12
CA ASN A 209 25.08 18.06 4.50
C ASN A 209 26.49 17.45 4.66
N ASP A 210 26.88 16.56 3.75
CA ASP A 210 28.23 16.03 3.60
C ASP A 210 29.23 17.03 2.98
N GLY A 211 28.77 18.23 2.62
CA GLY A 211 29.59 19.31 2.05
C GLY A 211 29.99 19.05 0.60
N ILE A 212 29.34 18.10 -0.06
CA ILE A 212 29.57 17.80 -1.46
C ILE A 212 28.57 18.58 -2.31
N VAL A 213 29.07 19.14 -3.42
CA VAL A 213 28.24 19.80 -4.42
C VAL A 213 27.63 18.74 -5.34
N TYR A 214 26.30 18.66 -5.36
CA TYR A 214 25.55 17.78 -6.23
C TYR A 214 24.99 18.56 -7.41
N ALA A 215 25.18 18.03 -8.61
CA ALA A 215 24.78 18.71 -9.84
C ALA A 215 23.26 18.88 -9.99
N SER A 216 22.48 17.96 -9.42
CA SER A 216 21.02 18.05 -9.35
C SER A 216 20.42 17.17 -8.25
N ALA A 217 19.11 17.29 -8.03
CA ALA A 217 18.36 16.40 -7.14
C ALA A 217 18.52 14.91 -7.48
N CYS A 218 18.70 14.56 -8.77
CA CYS A 218 18.99 13.18 -9.16
C CYS A 218 20.33 12.71 -8.60
N HIS A 219 21.36 13.55 -8.71
CA HIS A 219 22.72 13.23 -8.31
C HIS A 219 22.83 13.00 -6.80
N ILE A 220 22.20 13.85 -5.97
CA ILE A 220 22.19 13.62 -4.51
C ILE A 220 21.36 12.40 -4.11
N ARG A 221 20.24 12.11 -4.78
CA ARG A 221 19.44 10.89 -4.54
C ARG A 221 20.22 9.63 -4.91
N ARG A 222 20.98 9.67 -6.02
CA ARG A 222 21.89 8.58 -6.42
C ARG A 222 22.96 8.33 -5.37
N ALA A 223 23.65 9.39 -4.92
CA ALA A 223 24.67 9.29 -3.89
C ALA A 223 24.10 8.79 -2.55
N THR A 224 22.94 9.32 -2.14
CA THR A 224 22.20 8.88 -0.94
C THR A 224 21.88 7.38 -1.01
N CYS A 225 21.38 6.91 -2.16
CA CYS A 225 21.04 5.50 -2.36
C CYS A 225 22.28 4.59 -2.31
N ILE A 226 23.37 5.00 -2.97
CA ILE A 226 24.62 4.23 -2.98
C ILE A 226 25.27 4.19 -1.60
N MET A 227 25.18 5.28 -0.83
CA MET A 227 25.70 5.35 0.53
C MET A 227 24.87 4.54 1.53
N GLY A 228 23.59 4.27 1.22
CA GLY A 228 22.71 3.45 2.07
C GLY A 228 22.04 4.20 3.22
N ARG A 229 22.22 5.52 3.33
CA ARG A 229 21.57 6.38 4.34
C ARG A 229 21.38 7.79 3.82
N SER A 230 20.48 8.54 4.45
CA SER A 230 20.18 9.94 4.09
C SER A 230 21.42 10.85 4.20
N ILE A 231 21.76 11.55 3.11
CA ILE A 231 22.71 12.68 3.14
C ILE A 231 21.95 13.95 3.60
N GLY A 232 20.82 14.21 2.95
CA GLY A 232 20.05 15.44 3.13
C GLY A 232 20.68 16.62 2.39
N VAL A 233 19.82 17.54 1.94
CA VAL A 233 20.24 18.80 1.33
C VAL A 233 20.49 19.80 2.45
N ALA A 234 21.68 20.41 2.46
CA ALA A 234 22.00 21.52 3.34
C ALA A 234 21.31 22.79 2.83
N TYR A 235 21.54 23.17 1.58
CA TYR A 235 20.91 24.31 0.92
C TYR A 235 21.02 24.20 -0.60
N GLU A 236 20.24 25.00 -1.32
CA GLU A 236 20.26 25.05 -2.78
C GLU A 236 21.41 25.92 -3.29
N GLY A 237 21.96 25.56 -4.44
CA GLY A 237 23.18 26.13 -5.01
C GLY A 237 24.42 25.29 -4.71
N LYS A 238 25.58 25.84 -5.06
CA LYS A 238 26.87 25.20 -4.76
C LYS A 238 27.24 25.42 -3.29
N CYS A 239 27.97 24.47 -2.71
CA CYS A 239 28.54 24.65 -1.38
C CYS A 239 29.51 25.83 -1.38
N ILE A 240 29.47 26.60 -0.29
CA ILE A 240 30.38 27.71 0.01
C ILE A 240 31.18 27.39 1.27
N ASP A 241 32.37 27.97 1.39
CA ASP A 241 33.21 27.88 2.60
C ASP A 241 32.73 28.87 3.67
N ALA A 242 31.48 28.67 4.11
CA ALA A 242 30.84 29.49 5.14
C ALA A 242 31.51 29.29 6.50
N ARG A 243 31.61 30.36 7.28
CA ARG A 243 32.09 30.33 8.68
C ARG A 243 30.97 30.44 9.69
N SER A 244 29.82 30.96 9.27
CA SER A 244 28.61 31.05 10.08
C SER A 244 27.37 31.01 9.18
N CYS A 245 26.19 31.06 9.80
CA CYS A 245 24.93 31.18 9.06
C CYS A 245 24.76 32.55 8.36
N GLU A 246 25.58 33.55 8.67
CA GLU A 246 25.52 34.87 8.02
C GLU A 246 25.96 34.80 6.55
N ASP A 247 26.83 33.85 6.22
CA ASP A 247 27.31 33.61 4.85
C ASP A 247 26.28 32.85 3.99
N ILE A 248 25.31 32.17 4.62
CA ILE A 248 24.39 31.25 3.95
C ILE A 248 23.04 31.93 3.73
N LYS A 249 22.68 32.14 2.46
CA LYS A 249 21.38 32.70 2.07
C LYS A 249 20.35 31.60 1.85
N CYS A 250 19.45 31.43 2.81
CA CYS A 250 18.32 30.52 2.66
C CYS A 250 17.21 31.13 1.78
N ARG A 251 16.51 30.28 1.02
CA ARG A 251 15.27 30.68 0.32
C ARG A 251 14.19 31.11 1.32
N GLU A 252 13.21 31.88 0.84
CA GLU A 252 12.09 32.38 1.63
C GLU A 252 11.42 31.29 2.48
N GLY A 253 11.10 31.64 3.73
CA GLY A 253 10.49 30.73 4.71
C GLY A 253 11.44 29.71 5.34
N ARG A 254 12.75 29.76 5.05
CA ARG A 254 13.75 28.90 5.69
C ARG A 254 14.72 29.69 6.55
N LYS A 255 15.18 29.07 7.64
CA LYS A 255 16.23 29.61 8.51
C LYS A 255 17.48 28.74 8.45
N CYS A 256 18.64 29.36 8.56
CA CYS A 256 19.90 28.64 8.65
C CYS A 256 20.13 28.14 10.08
N LEU A 257 20.48 26.86 10.23
CA LEU A 257 20.97 26.27 11.47
C LEU A 257 22.44 25.89 11.30
N TRP A 258 23.26 26.27 12.27
CA TRP A 258 24.69 25.97 12.29
C TRP A 258 24.98 24.69 13.06
N ASP A 259 25.72 23.77 12.43
CA ASP A 259 26.21 22.56 13.04
C ASP A 259 27.63 22.80 13.59
N LYS A 260 27.76 22.86 14.91
CA LYS A 260 29.05 23.09 15.57
C LYS A 260 30.01 21.91 15.44
N GLN A 261 29.52 20.69 15.22
CA GLN A 261 30.36 19.50 15.11
C GLN A 261 31.02 19.42 13.74
N THR A 262 30.26 19.73 12.68
CA THR A 262 30.75 19.66 11.31
C THR A 262 31.26 21.01 10.77
N GLY A 263 30.96 22.12 11.46
CA GLY A 263 31.31 23.46 11.02
C GLY A 263 30.54 23.90 9.77
N ARG A 264 29.27 23.47 9.62
CA ARG A 264 28.47 23.69 8.42
C ARG A 264 27.06 24.16 8.75
N GLY A 265 26.50 25.03 7.91
CA GLY A 265 25.11 25.46 8.01
C GLY A 265 24.18 24.66 7.09
N ARG A 266 22.92 24.51 7.53
CA ARG A 266 21.82 23.93 6.74
C ARG A 266 20.57 24.79 6.84
N CYS A 267 19.88 24.99 5.71
CA CYS A 267 18.62 25.71 5.62
C CYS A 267 17.43 24.78 5.87
N VAL A 268 16.67 25.03 6.93
CA VAL A 268 15.52 24.22 7.31
C VAL A 268 14.24 25.04 7.30
N VAL A 269 13.11 24.36 7.17
CA VAL A 269 11.80 24.96 7.47
C VAL A 269 11.60 24.86 8.98
N CYS A 270 11.29 25.98 9.61
CA CYS A 270 11.00 26.03 11.04
C CYS A 270 9.49 25.94 11.25
N GLU A 271 9.08 25.04 12.15
CA GLU A 271 7.69 24.94 12.61
C GLU A 271 7.49 25.90 13.78
N ASP A 272 6.49 26.77 13.67
CA ASP A 272 6.19 27.75 14.72
C ASP A 272 5.26 27.19 15.81
N THR A 273 4.54 26.10 15.52
CA THR A 273 3.61 25.46 16.45
C THR A 273 3.83 23.95 16.52
N CYS A 274 3.80 23.42 17.73
CA CYS A 274 3.89 21.99 17.98
C CYS A 274 2.59 21.46 18.61
N PRO A 275 2.12 20.27 18.21
CA PRO A 275 1.00 19.61 18.89
C PRO A 275 1.35 19.25 20.34
N GLU A 276 0.33 19.07 21.17
CA GLU A 276 0.51 18.59 22.55
C GLU A 276 1.24 17.24 22.57
N SER A 277 2.28 17.15 23.39
CA SER A 277 3.11 15.95 23.54
C SER A 277 2.42 14.89 24.39
N ARG A 278 2.59 13.62 24.03
CA ARG A 278 2.09 12.48 24.80
C ARG A 278 3.19 11.88 25.67
N PRO A 279 2.83 11.13 26.74
CA PRO A 279 3.81 10.36 27.51
C PRO A 279 4.59 9.40 26.61
N GLY A 280 5.92 9.51 26.62
CA GLY A 280 6.83 8.73 25.77
C GLY A 280 7.36 9.47 24.54
N ASP A 281 6.81 10.64 24.18
CA ASP A 281 7.29 11.42 23.03
C ASP A 281 8.59 12.20 23.33
N SER A 282 8.98 12.31 24.60
CA SER A 282 10.17 13.06 25.03
C SER A 282 11.43 12.54 24.35
N VAL A 283 12.36 13.44 24.06
CA VAL A 283 13.66 13.11 23.45
C VAL A 283 14.80 13.79 24.18
N CYS A 284 15.95 13.11 24.22
CA CYS A 284 17.21 13.71 24.62
C CYS A 284 17.94 14.18 23.36
N ALA A 285 18.29 15.46 23.28
CA ALA A 285 18.98 16.03 22.13
C ALA A 285 20.52 16.02 22.31
N GLY A 286 21.23 16.38 21.24
CA GLY A 286 22.70 16.43 21.22
C GLY A 286 23.35 17.43 22.19
N ASP A 287 22.58 18.40 22.71
CA ASP A 287 23.01 19.34 23.75
C ASP A 287 22.82 18.79 25.19
N ASN A 288 22.38 17.52 25.31
CA ASN A 288 22.01 16.85 26.56
C ASN A 288 20.84 17.51 27.30
N ALA A 289 19.97 18.24 26.59
CA ALA A 289 18.69 18.69 27.13
C ALA A 289 17.55 17.74 26.75
N THR A 290 16.63 17.52 27.69
CA THR A 290 15.39 16.78 27.45
C THR A 290 14.33 17.72 26.90
N TYR A 291 13.75 17.35 25.76
CA TYR A 291 12.64 18.06 25.14
C TYR A 291 11.35 17.25 25.25
N PRO A 292 10.18 17.89 25.45
CA PRO A 292 8.89 17.21 25.52
C PRO A 292 8.53 16.38 24.28
N SER A 293 9.01 16.81 23.10
CA SER A 293 8.84 16.11 21.83
C SER A 293 9.94 16.47 20.84
N GLU A 294 10.12 15.66 19.79
CA GLU A 294 11.03 15.98 18.69
C GLU A 294 10.65 17.31 17.99
N CYS A 295 9.35 17.66 17.94
CA CYS A 295 8.91 18.96 17.43
C CYS A 295 9.44 20.11 18.27
N SER A 296 9.26 20.05 19.60
CA SER A 296 9.74 21.11 20.50
C SER A 296 11.27 21.25 20.49
N MET A 297 11.99 20.15 20.28
CA MET A 297 13.44 20.17 20.04
C MET A 297 13.79 20.91 18.76
N ARG A 298 13.10 20.63 17.65
CA ARG A 298 13.32 21.32 16.36
C ARG A 298 12.96 22.81 16.43
N GLN A 299 11.91 23.16 17.18
CA GLN A 299 11.55 24.55 17.43
C GLN A 299 12.67 25.27 18.19
N ALA A 300 13.21 24.66 19.25
CA ALA A 300 14.35 25.21 19.98
C ALA A 300 15.61 25.34 19.11
N ALA A 301 15.91 24.33 18.28
CA ALA A 301 16.99 24.39 17.30
C ALA A 301 16.85 25.62 16.39
N CYS A 302 15.63 25.85 15.89
CA CYS A 302 15.28 27.02 15.08
C CYS A 302 15.40 28.36 15.82
N SER A 303 15.02 28.43 17.09
CA SER A 303 15.18 29.63 17.91
C SER A 303 16.64 29.95 18.21
N LEU A 304 17.47 28.92 18.39
CA LEU A 304 18.89 29.05 18.68
C LEU A 304 19.77 29.25 17.43
N GLY A 305 19.25 28.92 16.25
CA GLY A 305 20.05 28.91 15.02
C GLY A 305 21.12 27.82 15.01
N LEU A 306 20.92 26.74 15.79
CA LEU A 306 21.87 25.65 15.94
C LEU A 306 21.19 24.32 15.59
N VAL A 307 21.94 23.42 14.97
CA VAL A 307 21.46 22.07 14.72
C VAL A 307 21.36 21.30 16.03
N LEU A 308 20.18 20.74 16.31
CA LEU A 308 19.96 19.74 17.35
C LEU A 308 19.43 18.46 16.72
N GLU A 309 20.07 17.34 17.02
CA GLU A 309 19.63 16.01 16.60
C GLU A 309 19.27 15.17 17.83
N VAL A 310 18.33 14.24 17.65
CA VAL A 310 17.93 13.32 18.71
C VAL A 310 19.09 12.37 19.01
N LYS A 311 19.55 12.38 20.25
CA LYS A 311 20.56 11.44 20.76
C LYS A 311 19.92 10.10 21.10
N HIS A 312 18.78 10.14 21.80
CA HIS A 312 17.93 8.97 22.06
C HIS A 312 16.52 9.41 22.44
N SER A 313 15.56 8.47 22.35
CA SER A 313 14.21 8.65 22.88
C SER A 313 14.23 8.64 24.41
N GLY A 314 13.30 9.34 25.05
CA GLY A 314 13.23 9.49 26.50
C GLY A 314 13.99 10.70 27.04
N SER A 315 14.07 10.80 28.36
CA SER A 315 14.78 11.88 29.04
C SER A 315 16.29 11.63 29.06
N CYS A 316 17.13 12.66 28.97
CA CYS A 316 18.59 12.50 29.07
C CYS A 316 19.05 11.80 30.38
N ASN A 317 18.22 11.86 31.42
CA ASN A 317 18.49 11.20 32.70
C ASN A 317 18.16 9.69 32.72
N SER A 318 17.43 9.16 31.73
CA SER A 318 17.03 7.74 31.71
C SER A 318 18.14 6.77 31.26
N LEU A 319 19.31 7.29 30.89
CA LEU A 319 20.49 6.47 30.57
C LEU A 319 21.09 5.75 31.79
N SER A 320 20.60 5.99 33.01
CA SER A 320 21.00 5.20 34.17
C SER A 320 20.35 3.81 34.24
N GLU A 321 19.35 3.48 33.42
CA GLU A 321 18.61 2.20 33.56
C GLU A 321 18.84 1.20 32.41
N GLU A 322 19.13 1.65 31.18
CA GLU A 322 19.30 0.73 30.03
C GLU A 322 20.70 0.05 29.96
N MET A 323 21.69 0.53 30.72
CA MET A 323 23.01 -0.11 30.80
C MET A 323 23.08 -1.32 31.76
N ASP A 324 22.07 -1.53 32.60
CA ASP A 324 22.07 -2.60 33.60
C ASP A 324 21.38 -3.90 33.12
N GLU A 325 20.33 -3.85 32.30
CA GLU A 325 19.67 -5.09 31.84
C GLU A 325 20.51 -5.90 30.83
N GLY A 326 21.27 -5.22 29.97
CA GLY A 326 22.13 -5.87 28.97
C GLY A 326 23.41 -6.48 29.55
N ARG A 327 23.90 -5.94 30.68
CA ARG A 327 25.11 -6.44 31.36
C ARG A 327 24.76 -7.55 32.35
N MET A 328 23.60 -7.46 33.02
CA MET A 328 23.12 -8.51 33.92
C MET A 328 22.81 -9.82 33.17
N MET A 329 22.14 -9.78 32.01
CA MET A 329 21.84 -11.00 31.24
C MET A 329 23.07 -11.72 30.66
N LYS A 330 24.18 -11.01 30.39
CA LYS A 330 25.43 -11.64 29.92
C LYS A 330 26.20 -12.31 31.07
N ILE A 331 26.19 -11.70 32.26
CA ILE A 331 26.88 -12.25 33.43
C ILE A 331 26.14 -13.49 33.95
N THR A 332 24.81 -13.48 34.02
CA THR A 332 24.04 -14.66 34.48
C THR A 332 24.18 -15.86 33.53
N ARG A 333 24.33 -15.63 32.22
CA ARG A 333 24.60 -16.71 31.25
C ARG A 333 26.01 -17.29 31.34
N ILE A 334 27.01 -16.49 31.70
CA ILE A 334 28.38 -16.98 31.87
C ILE A 334 28.49 -17.79 33.17
N ILE A 335 27.84 -17.37 34.26
CA ILE A 335 27.87 -18.10 35.53
C ILE A 335 27.14 -19.45 35.42
N ALA A 336 26.03 -19.53 34.66
CA ALA A 336 25.30 -20.78 34.42
C ALA A 336 26.01 -21.78 33.47
N MET A 337 27.13 -21.41 32.86
CA MET A 337 27.98 -22.34 32.09
C MET A 337 29.14 -22.93 32.90
N TYR A 338 29.39 -22.42 34.11
CA TYR A 338 30.51 -22.83 34.98
C TYR A 338 30.08 -23.32 36.38
N LEU A 339 28.78 -23.54 36.59
CA LEU A 339 28.20 -24.24 37.74
C LEU A 339 27.35 -25.42 37.24
#